data_AF-A0A819ZC38-F1
#
_entry.id   AF-A0A819ZC38-F1
#
_cell.length_a   1.000
_cell.length_b   1.000
_cell.length_c   1.000
_cell.angle_alpha   90.00
_cell.angle_beta   90.00
_cell.angle_gamma   90.00
#
_symmetry.space_group_name_H-M   'P 1'
#
loop_
_entity.id
_entity.type
_entity.pdbx_description
1 polymer ?
#
loop_
_entity_poly.entity_id
_entity_poly.type
_entity_poly.pdbx_seq_one_letter_code
_entity_poly.pdbx_strand_id
1 'polypeptide(L)'
;MTLFWMIFHIHTLIDINIYQLAPYYYSCSYAPGIYTTFTNYYQLVVRGLLATLLMIVFGLLTVKNIRRAHRTAAAAAVPVANSTITTIAVGHSTNYPSQKDRQFIFMMCSDIIIYVFCGILRPIYMIYIQATQYQIKSDERQAIEAFINSLTLFITFIPTCTGFYTYFLVSKSFRQNAKKVLQTNRIYNYYQLHKCTRNT
;
A
#
# COMPACT_ATOMS: atom_id res chain seq x y z
N MET A 1 -15.73 -2.48 -1.94
CA MET A 1 -15.11 -1.30 -2.58
C MET A 1 -14.61 -1.61 -4.00
N THR A 2 -13.90 -2.71 -4.25
CA THR A 2 -13.36 -3.05 -5.59
C THR A 2 -14.40 -3.08 -6.72
N LEU A 3 -15.58 -3.67 -6.51
CA LEU A 3 -16.66 -3.71 -7.53
C LEU A 3 -17.17 -2.33 -7.94
N PHE A 4 -17.38 -1.43 -6.97
CA PHE A 4 -17.78 -0.05 -7.26
C PHE A 4 -16.74 0.66 -8.13
N TRP A 5 -15.45 0.50 -7.82
CA TRP A 5 -14.37 1.07 -8.62
C TRP A 5 -14.26 0.45 -10.01
N MET A 6 -14.51 -0.86 -10.15
CA MET A 6 -14.50 -1.52 -11.47
C MET A 6 -15.65 -1.05 -12.34
N ILE A 7 -16.88 -0.95 -11.80
CA ILE A 7 -18.04 -0.38 -12.51
C ILE A 7 -17.76 1.08 -12.84
N PHE A 8 -17.27 1.85 -11.88
CA PHE A 8 -16.93 3.23 -12.12
C PHE A 8 -15.87 3.35 -13.21
N HIS A 9 -14.87 2.48 -13.33
CA HIS A 9 -13.87 2.56 -14.40
C HIS A 9 -14.29 1.92 -15.73
N ILE A 10 -15.44 1.23 -15.82
CA ILE A 10 -15.84 0.58 -17.07
C ILE A 10 -16.03 1.59 -18.22
N HIS A 11 -16.53 2.79 -17.94
CA HIS A 11 -16.67 3.86 -18.93
C HIS A 11 -15.31 4.21 -19.58
N THR A 12 -14.22 4.18 -18.81
CA THR A 12 -12.88 4.47 -19.33
C THR A 12 -12.42 3.44 -20.36
N LEU A 13 -12.94 2.20 -20.32
CA LEU A 13 -12.64 1.18 -21.34
C LEU A 13 -13.34 1.45 -22.67
N ILE A 14 -14.49 2.13 -22.64
CA ILE A 14 -15.28 2.44 -23.83
C ILE A 14 -14.62 3.56 -24.65
N ASP A 15 -13.94 4.50 -23.98
CA ASP A 15 -13.34 5.70 -24.59
C ASP A 15 -11.85 5.56 -24.95
N ILE A 16 -11.32 4.35 -24.84
CA ILE A 16 -9.95 4.04 -25.26
C ILE A 16 -9.94 3.80 -26.77
N ASN A 17 -9.14 4.60 -27.48
CA ASN A 17 -8.89 4.43 -28.91
C ASN A 17 -7.41 4.14 -29.18
N ILE A 18 -7.17 3.42 -30.27
CA ILE A 18 -5.81 3.15 -30.75
C ILE A 18 -5.46 4.23 -31.77
N TYR A 19 -4.48 5.06 -31.43
CA TYR A 19 -3.98 6.13 -32.29
C TYR A 19 -2.67 5.71 -32.95
N GLN A 20 -2.58 5.88 -34.26
CA GLN A 20 -1.34 5.72 -34.99
C GLN A 20 -0.54 7.03 -34.91
N LEU A 21 0.58 7.02 -34.20
CA LEU A 21 1.45 8.18 -34.00
C LEU A 21 2.54 8.27 -35.09
N ALA A 22 3.01 7.11 -35.57
CA ALA A 22 3.99 7.00 -36.66
C ALA A 22 3.77 5.67 -37.42
N PRO A 23 4.42 5.44 -38.57
CA PRO A 23 4.40 4.13 -39.24
C PRO A 23 4.82 3.03 -38.26
N TYR A 24 3.96 2.02 -38.06
CA TYR A 24 4.16 0.90 -37.11
C TYR A 24 4.24 1.28 -35.62
N TYR A 25 3.89 2.51 -35.24
CA TYR A 25 3.87 2.95 -33.84
C TYR A 25 2.44 3.35 -33.43
N TYR A 26 1.82 2.50 -32.63
CA TYR A 26 0.46 2.68 -32.11
C TYR A 26 0.51 3.01 -30.62
N SER A 27 -0.32 3.95 -30.18
CA SER A 27 -0.53 4.24 -28.77
C SER A 27 -1.99 4.07 -28.40
N CYS A 28 -2.21 3.48 -27.24
CA CYS A 28 -3.50 3.32 -26.61
C CYS A 28 -3.73 4.54 -25.73
N SER A 29 -4.57 5.47 -26.15
CA SER A 29 -4.83 6.72 -25.44
C SER A 29 -6.32 7.04 -25.42
N TYR A 30 -6.72 7.85 -24.45
CA TYR A 30 -8.10 8.35 -24.38
C TYR A 30 -8.37 9.32 -25.53
N ALA A 31 -9.63 9.37 -25.99
CA ALA A 31 -10.02 10.34 -26.98
C ALA A 31 -9.78 11.79 -26.49
N PRO A 32 -9.09 12.64 -27.27
CA PRO A 32 -8.88 14.02 -26.89
C PRO A 32 -10.23 14.73 -26.77
N GLY A 33 -10.41 15.53 -25.71
CA GLY A 33 -11.64 16.26 -25.46
C GLY A 33 -11.99 16.36 -23.98
N ILE A 34 -13.22 16.79 -23.70
CA ILE A 34 -13.73 17.05 -22.35
C ILE A 34 -13.64 15.83 -21.42
N TYR A 35 -13.76 14.63 -21.99
CA TYR A 35 -13.74 13.38 -21.24
C TYR A 35 -12.36 13.05 -20.66
N THR A 36 -11.29 13.27 -21.44
CA THR A 36 -9.92 13.08 -20.96
C THR A 36 -9.61 14.05 -19.83
N THR A 37 -10.04 15.31 -19.95
CA THR A 37 -9.91 16.31 -18.89
C THR A 37 -10.66 15.88 -17.63
N PHE A 38 -11.94 15.48 -17.77
CA PHE A 38 -12.75 14.99 -16.66
C PHE A 38 -12.10 13.79 -15.95
N THR A 39 -11.65 12.79 -16.71
CA THR A 39 -10.98 11.61 -16.18
C THR A 39 -9.69 11.99 -15.44
N ASN A 40 -8.89 12.90 -15.99
CA ASN A 40 -7.67 13.38 -15.33
C ASN A 40 -7.98 14.08 -13.99
N TYR A 41 -9.01 14.94 -13.95
CA TYR A 41 -9.45 15.57 -12.70
C TYR A 41 -10.00 14.55 -11.70
N TYR A 42 -10.77 13.58 -12.17
CA TYR A 42 -11.28 12.52 -11.31
C TYR A 42 -10.13 11.71 -10.68
N GLN A 43 -9.17 11.27 -11.49
CA GLN A 43 -7.99 10.54 -11.01
C GLN A 43 -7.20 11.38 -9.99
N LEU A 44 -7.04 12.67 -10.25
CA LEU A 44 -6.39 13.62 -9.34
C LEU A 44 -7.11 13.68 -7.97
N VAL A 45 -8.40 13.98 -7.98
CA VAL A 45 -9.18 14.22 -6.76
C VAL A 45 -9.36 12.91 -6.00
N VAL A 46 -9.74 11.85 -6.70
CA VAL A 46 -10.20 10.62 -6.06
C VAL A 46 -9.05 9.70 -5.70
N ARG A 47 -8.13 9.42 -6.65
CA ARG A 47 -6.98 8.56 -6.35
C ARG A 47 -5.86 9.31 -5.64
N GLY A 48 -5.66 10.59 -5.97
CA GLY A 48 -4.63 11.42 -5.33
C GLY A 48 -5.05 11.89 -3.95
N LEU A 49 -6.01 12.80 -3.89
CA LEU A 49 -6.34 13.53 -2.65
C LEU A 49 -7.20 12.71 -1.70
N LEU A 50 -8.35 12.20 -2.17
CA LEU A 50 -9.32 11.53 -1.31
C LEU A 50 -8.76 10.24 -0.70
N ALA A 51 -8.12 9.38 -1.51
CA ALA A 51 -7.51 8.16 -0.99
C ALA A 51 -6.44 8.46 0.07
N THR A 52 -5.59 9.46 -0.18
CA THR A 52 -4.56 9.90 0.78
C THR A 52 -5.17 10.40 2.08
N LEU A 53 -6.18 11.27 2.00
CA LEU A 53 -6.87 11.80 3.18
C LEU A 53 -7.55 10.67 3.98
N LEU A 54 -8.23 9.75 3.31
CA LEU A 54 -8.86 8.60 3.97
C LEU A 54 -7.84 7.71 4.65
N MET A 55 -6.70 7.42 4.01
CA MET A 55 -5.62 6.64 4.62
C MET A 55 -5.04 7.32 5.86
N ILE A 56 -4.84 8.64 5.82
CA ILE A 56 -4.36 9.40 6.98
C ILE A 56 -5.41 9.35 8.10
N VAL A 57 -6.67 9.65 7.81
CA VAL A 57 -7.75 9.66 8.81
C VAL A 57 -7.93 8.28 9.44
N PHE A 58 -8.06 7.23 8.63
CA PHE A 58 -8.21 5.86 9.15
C PHE A 58 -6.95 5.37 9.86
N GLY A 59 -5.76 5.75 9.40
CA GLY A 59 -4.50 5.47 10.10
C GLY A 59 -4.47 6.09 11.49
N LEU A 60 -4.84 7.38 11.61
CA LEU A 60 -4.92 8.08 12.89
C LEU A 60 -6.00 7.50 13.81
N LEU A 61 -7.18 7.16 13.27
CA LEU A 61 -8.26 6.52 14.02
C LEU A 61 -7.83 5.14 14.53
N THR A 62 -7.12 4.36 13.71
CA THR A 62 -6.57 3.06 14.10
C THR A 62 -5.58 3.20 15.24
N VAL A 63 -4.65 4.16 15.17
CA VAL A 63 -3.71 4.46 16.26
C VAL A 63 -4.45 4.88 17.54
N LYS A 64 -5.49 5.72 17.44
CA LYS A 64 -6.31 6.12 18.58
C LYS A 64 -7.05 4.93 19.20
N ASN A 65 -7.65 4.07 18.37
CA ASN A 65 -8.38 2.89 18.81
C ASN A 65 -7.44 1.93 19.55
N ILE A 66 -6.27 1.64 19.00
CA ILE A 66 -5.28 0.75 19.65
C ILE A 66 -4.79 1.33 20.97
N ARG A 67 -4.52 2.65 21.04
CA ARG A 67 -4.16 3.30 22.32
C ARG A 67 -5.29 3.19 23.36
N ARG A 68 -6.55 3.31 22.93
CA ARG A 68 -7.72 3.17 23.82
C ARG A 68 -7.89 1.72 24.30
N ALA A 69 -7.72 0.75 23.40
CA ALA A 69 -7.74 -0.66 23.73
C ALA A 69 -6.66 -1.02 24.76
N HIS A 70 -5.43 -0.51 24.59
CA HIS A 70 -4.37 -0.72 25.59
C HIS A 70 -4.68 -0.09 26.96
N ARG A 71 -5.26 1.12 26.99
CA ARG A 71 -5.63 1.77 28.26
C ARG A 71 -6.73 1.03 29.00
N THR A 72 -7.75 0.56 28.29
CA THR A 72 -8.86 -0.19 28.89
C THR A 72 -8.42 -1.55 29.40
N ALA A 73 -7.56 -2.25 28.65
CA ALA A 73 -6.95 -3.50 29.10
C ALA A 73 -6.06 -3.30 30.36
N ALA A 74 -5.29 -2.22 30.41
CA ALA A 74 -4.47 -1.90 31.59
C ALA A 74 -5.30 -1.56 32.83
N ALA A 75 -6.44 -0.86 32.66
CA ALA A 75 -7.35 -0.50 33.75
C ALA A 75 -8.12 -1.71 34.30
N ALA A 76 -8.44 -2.70 33.46
CA ALA A 76 -9.09 -3.94 33.89
C ALA A 76 -8.16 -4.91 34.64
N ALA A 77 -6.84 -4.74 34.51
CA ALA A 77 -5.83 -5.55 35.20
C ALA A 77 -5.49 -5.06 36.63
N VAL A 78 -6.22 -4.07 37.16
CA VAL A 78 -6.06 -3.64 38.55
C VAL A 78 -6.41 -4.80 39.47
N PRO A 79 -5.48 -5.28 40.32
CA PRO A 79 -5.76 -6.40 41.20
C PRO A 79 -6.81 -5.96 42.22
N VAL A 80 -7.91 -6.72 42.30
CA VAL A 80 -8.85 -6.64 43.42
C VAL A 80 -8.12 -7.13 44.66
N ALA A 81 -7.35 -6.24 45.28
CA ALA A 81 -6.77 -6.43 46.59
C ALA A 81 -7.90 -6.30 47.60
N ASN A 82 -8.67 -7.36 47.80
CA ASN A 82 -9.52 -7.65 48.97
C ASN A 82 -10.34 -8.94 48.74
N SER A 83 -9.67 -10.09 48.60
CA SER A 83 -10.31 -11.38 48.82
C SER A 83 -9.34 -12.33 49.50
N THR A 84 -9.50 -12.44 50.81
CA THR A 84 -8.96 -13.48 51.66
C THR A 84 -9.46 -14.85 51.19
N ILE A 85 -8.51 -15.78 51.03
CA ILE A 85 -8.67 -17.25 51.12
C ILE A 85 -9.13 -17.98 49.84
N THR A 86 -8.10 -18.55 49.19
CA THR A 86 -8.02 -19.86 48.50
C THR A 86 -9.08 -20.23 47.47
N THR A 87 -8.75 -20.03 46.20
CA THR A 87 -8.98 -21.05 45.16
C THR A 87 -7.92 -20.87 44.07
N ILE A 88 -7.39 -21.99 43.60
CA ILE A 88 -6.31 -22.13 42.63
C ILE A 88 -6.82 -21.61 41.27
N ALA A 89 -6.67 -20.31 41.04
CA ALA A 89 -6.94 -19.70 39.75
C ALA A 89 -5.67 -19.79 38.89
N VAL A 90 -5.65 -20.74 37.97
CA VAL A 90 -4.74 -20.79 36.81
C VAL A 90 -5.11 -19.62 35.89
N GLY A 91 -4.83 -18.40 36.33
CA GLY A 91 -5.00 -17.17 35.57
C GLY A 91 -3.73 -16.90 34.79
N HIS A 92 -3.53 -17.62 33.68
CA HIS A 92 -2.46 -17.33 32.74
C HIS A 92 -2.82 -16.04 31.97
N SER A 93 -2.71 -14.89 32.66
CA SER A 93 -2.75 -13.56 32.05
C SER A 93 -1.48 -13.34 31.24
N THR A 94 -1.40 -14.01 30.09
CA THR A 94 -0.39 -13.70 29.07
C THR A 94 -0.77 -12.39 28.40
N ASN A 95 -0.44 -11.29 29.08
CA ASN A 95 -0.52 -9.88 28.64
C ASN A 95 0.43 -9.55 27.47
N TYR A 96 0.60 -10.46 26.50
CA TYR A 96 1.49 -10.31 25.34
C TYR A 96 0.88 -9.81 24.01
N PRO A 97 -0.32 -9.19 23.90
CA PRO A 97 -0.76 -8.65 22.59
C PRO A 97 0.01 -7.40 22.13
N SER A 98 0.65 -6.64 23.04
CA SER A 98 1.20 -5.30 22.74
C SER A 98 2.35 -5.23 21.71
N GLN A 99 3.30 -6.18 21.72
CA GLN A 99 4.45 -6.06 20.81
C GLN A 99 4.10 -6.32 19.35
N LYS A 100 3.16 -7.24 19.08
CA LYS A 100 2.71 -7.55 17.72
C LYS A 100 1.90 -6.40 17.15
N ASP A 101 0.99 -5.85 17.95
CA ASP A 101 0.16 -4.70 17.56
C ASP A 101 1.03 -3.46 17.26
N ARG A 102 2.04 -3.21 18.10
CA ARG A 102 2.99 -2.11 17.86
C ARG A 102 3.80 -2.30 16.56
N GLN A 103 4.22 -3.52 16.25
CA GLN A 103 4.90 -3.81 14.98
C GLN A 103 3.97 -3.60 13.78
N PHE A 104 2.72 -4.05 13.89
CA PHE A 104 1.71 -3.84 12.84
C PHE A 104 1.42 -2.34 12.61
N ILE A 105 1.30 -1.55 13.69
CA ILE A 105 1.13 -0.10 13.57
C ILE A 105 2.33 0.54 12.87
N PHE A 106 3.56 0.18 13.26
CA PHE A 106 4.76 0.73 12.63
C PHE A 106 4.80 0.43 11.13
N MET A 107 4.48 -0.80 10.77
CA MET A 107 4.38 -1.28 9.40
C MET A 107 3.34 -0.50 8.58
N MET A 108 2.12 -0.35 9.12
CA MET A 108 1.06 0.44 8.48
C MET A 108 1.46 1.92 8.34
N CYS A 109 2.08 2.52 9.36
CA CYS A 109 2.57 3.90 9.29
C CYS A 109 3.65 4.07 8.22
N SER A 110 4.59 3.13 8.10
CA SER A 110 5.61 3.16 7.05
C SER A 110 4.98 3.07 5.66
N ASP A 111 4.01 2.19 5.45
CA ASP A 111 3.30 2.09 4.17
C ASP A 111 2.52 3.36 3.84
N ILE A 112 1.82 3.97 4.82
CA ILE A 112 1.13 5.25 4.64
C ILE A 112 2.13 6.34 4.23
N ILE A 113 3.28 6.43 4.90
CA ILE A 113 4.31 7.42 4.59
C ILE A 113 4.81 7.22 3.16
N ILE A 114 5.20 6.01 2.78
CA ILE A 114 5.69 5.69 1.42
C ILE A 114 4.61 6.03 0.38
N TYR A 115 3.36 5.66 0.63
CA TYR A 115 2.23 5.93 -0.25
C TYR A 115 1.99 7.43 -0.44
N VAL A 116 2.03 8.23 0.63
CA VAL A 116 1.84 9.69 0.55
C VAL A 116 2.97 10.35 -0.23
N PHE A 117 4.23 10.03 0.09
CA PHE A 117 5.38 10.63 -0.58
C PHE A 117 5.46 10.27 -2.06
N CYS A 118 5.22 9.01 -2.42
CA CYS A 118 5.24 8.59 -3.82
C CYS A 118 3.97 9.04 -4.57
N GLY A 119 2.83 9.00 -3.89
CA GLY A 119 1.51 9.25 -4.47
C GLY A 119 1.21 10.72 -4.76
N ILE A 120 1.82 11.67 -4.04
CA ILE A 120 1.55 13.11 -4.24
C ILE A 120 2.21 13.70 -5.50
N LEU A 121 3.31 13.10 -5.96
CA LEU A 121 4.09 13.64 -7.09
C LEU A 121 3.29 13.63 -8.40
N ARG A 122 2.50 12.57 -8.64
CA ARG A 122 1.70 12.43 -9.86
C ARG A 122 0.58 13.47 -9.95
N PRO A 123 -0.23 13.70 -8.90
CA PRO A 123 -1.18 14.79 -8.84
C PRO A 123 -0.56 16.18 -9.08
N ILE A 124 0.58 16.48 -8.45
CA ILE A 124 1.27 17.76 -8.65
C ILE A 124 1.64 17.95 -10.12
N TYR A 125 2.20 16.93 -10.76
CA TYR A 125 2.53 16.96 -12.18
C TYR A 125 1.29 17.15 -13.07
N MET A 126 0.19 16.45 -12.76
CA MET A 126 -1.06 16.62 -13.52
C MET A 126 -1.62 18.03 -13.41
N ILE A 127 -1.60 18.64 -12.22
CA ILE A 127 -2.01 20.04 -12.03
C ILE A 127 -1.13 20.97 -12.87
N TYR A 128 0.19 20.74 -12.88
CA TYR A 128 1.12 21.53 -13.70
C TYR A 128 0.81 21.43 -15.21
N ILE A 129 0.57 20.22 -15.73
CA ILE A 129 0.23 20.04 -17.15
C ILE A 129 -1.10 20.72 -17.49
N GLN A 130 -2.11 20.58 -16.62
CA GLN A 130 -3.41 21.23 -16.82
C GLN A 130 -3.30 22.76 -16.74
N ALA A 131 -2.51 23.30 -15.83
CA ALA A 131 -2.30 24.75 -15.70
C ALA A 131 -1.56 25.35 -16.90
N THR A 132 -0.71 24.55 -17.58
CA THR A 132 0.13 25.00 -18.69
C THR A 132 -0.36 24.55 -20.06
N GLN A 133 -1.57 23.99 -20.15
CA GLN A 133 -2.09 23.36 -21.37
C GLN A 133 -2.26 24.33 -22.56
N TYR A 134 -2.49 25.61 -22.29
CA TYR A 134 -2.68 26.65 -23.32
C TYR A 134 -1.39 27.41 -23.65
N GLN A 135 -0.26 27.06 -23.02
CA GLN A 135 1.02 27.70 -23.28
C GLN A 135 1.73 27.00 -24.43
N ILE A 136 2.30 27.77 -25.36
CA ILE A 136 3.23 27.23 -26.38
C ILE A 136 4.51 26.81 -25.64
N LYS A 137 4.95 25.56 -25.85
CA LYS A 137 6.11 24.97 -25.16
C LYS A 137 7.24 24.71 -26.14
N SER A 138 8.46 25.10 -25.77
CA SER A 138 9.67 24.73 -26.51
C SER A 138 9.88 23.21 -26.50
N ASP A 139 10.59 22.69 -27.50
CA ASP A 139 10.89 21.26 -27.62
C ASP A 139 11.64 20.72 -26.40
N GLU A 140 12.58 21.51 -25.87
CA GLU A 140 13.31 21.19 -24.63
C GLU A 140 12.35 21.01 -23.44
N ARG A 141 11.37 21.92 -23.30
CA ARG A 141 10.39 21.84 -22.22
C ARG A 141 9.49 20.62 -22.36
N GLN A 142 9.08 20.28 -23.59
CA GLN A 142 8.31 19.07 -23.84
C GLN A 142 9.09 17.80 -23.48
N ALA A 143 10.39 17.76 -23.79
CA ALA A 143 11.26 16.64 -23.42
C ALA A 143 11.37 16.49 -21.88
N ILE A 144 11.54 17.59 -21.15
CA ILE A 144 11.55 17.59 -19.68
C ILE A 144 10.21 17.10 -19.13
N GLU A 145 9.09 17.59 -19.67
CA GLU A 145 7.76 17.16 -19.23
C GLU A 145 7.52 15.67 -19.47
N ALA A 146 7.98 15.12 -20.60
CA ALA A 146 7.90 13.69 -20.89
C ALA A 146 8.76 12.85 -19.94
N PHE A 147 9.96 13.33 -19.59
CA PHE A 147 10.81 12.71 -18.58
C PHE A 147 10.13 12.71 -17.20
N ILE A 148 9.61 13.85 -16.75
CA ILE A 148 8.90 13.96 -15.46
C ILE A 148 7.63 13.10 -15.46
N ASN A 149 6.89 13.01 -16.57
CA ASN A 149 5.75 12.11 -16.70
C ASN A 149 6.15 10.66 -16.42
N SER A 150 7.24 10.20 -17.05
CA SER A 150 7.76 8.84 -16.92
C SER A 150 8.26 8.58 -15.50
N LEU A 151 8.98 9.54 -14.92
CA LEU A 151 9.48 9.47 -13.55
C LEU A 151 8.34 9.40 -12.52
N THR A 152 7.34 10.28 -12.62
CA THR A 152 6.18 10.26 -11.71
C THR A 152 5.36 8.99 -11.87
N LEU A 153 5.22 8.47 -13.09
CA LEU A 153 4.58 7.19 -13.34
C LEU A 153 5.34 6.04 -12.65
N PHE A 154 6.67 5.99 -12.84
CA PHE A 154 7.52 5.00 -12.17
C PHE A 154 7.39 5.07 -10.63
N ILE A 155 7.48 6.28 -10.06
CA ILE A 155 7.35 6.48 -8.61
C ILE A 155 5.97 6.06 -8.10
N THR A 156 4.91 6.27 -8.88
CA THR A 156 3.55 5.84 -8.51
C THR A 156 3.44 4.33 -8.30
N PHE A 157 4.26 3.53 -8.98
CA PHE A 157 4.28 2.07 -8.82
C PHE A 157 5.10 1.59 -7.63
N ILE A 158 6.01 2.41 -7.08
CA ILE A 158 6.87 2.03 -5.95
C ILE A 158 6.05 1.46 -4.77
N PRO A 159 4.99 2.13 -4.26
CA PRO A 159 4.20 1.61 -3.14
C PRO A 159 3.62 0.21 -3.34
N THR A 160 3.30 -0.17 -4.59
CA THR A 160 2.74 -1.49 -4.90
C THR A 160 3.76 -2.62 -4.76
N CYS A 161 5.04 -2.30 -4.93
CA CYS A 161 6.14 -3.25 -4.82
C CYS A 161 6.83 -3.19 -3.45
N THR A 162 6.70 -2.09 -2.69
CA THR A 162 7.40 -1.95 -1.41
C THR A 162 6.84 -2.78 -0.28
N GLY A 163 5.58 -3.24 -0.35
CA GLY A 163 4.93 -3.94 0.77
C GLY A 163 5.78 -5.08 1.35
N PHE A 164 6.35 -5.94 0.50
CA PHE A 164 7.25 -7.00 0.96
C PHE A 164 8.53 -6.46 1.64
N TYR A 165 9.13 -5.40 1.09
CA TYR A 165 10.36 -4.83 1.63
C TYR A 165 10.11 -4.07 2.95
N THR A 166 9.02 -3.30 3.05
CA THR A 166 8.57 -2.70 4.31
C THR A 166 8.32 -3.81 5.34
N TYR A 167 7.64 -4.87 4.90
CA TYR A 167 7.52 -6.22 5.46
C TYR A 167 8.74 -6.66 6.25
N PHE A 168 9.76 -6.86 5.44
CA PHE A 168 11.00 -7.47 5.81
C PHE A 168 11.86 -6.55 6.67
N LEU A 169 11.91 -5.26 6.38
CA LEU A 169 12.77 -4.30 7.07
C LEU A 169 12.21 -3.90 8.45
N VAL A 170 10.89 -3.71 8.57
CA VAL A 170 10.27 -3.20 9.81
C VAL A 170 10.00 -4.32 10.82
N SER A 171 9.51 -5.48 10.38
CA SER A 171 9.02 -6.51 11.30
C SER A 171 10.06 -7.60 11.62
N LYS A 172 10.54 -7.62 12.87
CA LYS A 172 11.37 -8.74 13.39
C LYS A 172 10.61 -10.07 13.33
N SER A 173 9.32 -10.06 13.64
CA SER A 173 8.48 -11.27 13.62
C SER A 173 8.36 -11.82 12.19
N PHE A 174 8.17 -10.94 11.20
CA PHE A 174 8.12 -11.32 9.79
C PHE A 174 9.44 -11.97 9.36
N ARG A 175 10.59 -11.38 9.71
CA ARG A 175 11.91 -11.97 9.41
C ARG A 175 12.10 -13.35 10.04
N GLN A 176 11.68 -13.54 11.28
CA GLN A 176 11.76 -14.84 11.95
C GLN A 176 10.87 -15.88 11.26
N ASN A 177 9.65 -15.52 10.87
CA ASN A 177 8.74 -16.41 10.16
C ASN A 177 9.25 -16.73 8.75
N ALA A 178 9.75 -15.74 8.00
CA ALA A 178 10.36 -15.95 6.69
C ALA A 178 11.57 -16.90 6.79
N LYS A 179 12.43 -16.72 7.81
CA LYS A 179 13.55 -17.63 8.06
C LYS A 179 13.07 -19.05 8.36
N LYS A 180 12.01 -19.22 9.17
CA LYS A 180 11.41 -20.52 9.45
C LYS A 180 10.88 -21.20 8.19
N VAL A 181 10.12 -20.49 7.36
CA VAL A 181 9.59 -21.04 6.09
C VAL A 181 10.72 -21.46 5.16
N LEU A 182 11.78 -20.66 5.03
CA LEU A 182 12.96 -21.01 4.24
C LEU A 182 13.68 -22.25 4.79
N GLN A 183 13.79 -22.38 6.12
CA GLN A 183 14.38 -23.56 6.76
C GLN A 183 13.53 -24.81 6.56
N THR A 184 12.20 -24.70 6.73
CA THR A 184 11.27 -25.82 6.49
C THR A 184 11.31 -26.29 5.04
N ASN A 185 11.34 -25.37 4.07
CA ASN A 185 11.46 -25.73 2.66
C ASN A 185 12.79 -26.41 2.33
N ARG A 186 13.90 -25.99 2.95
CA ARG A 186 15.20 -26.69 2.81
C ARG A 186 15.14 -28.11 3.35
N ILE A 187 14.52 -28.31 4.52
CA ILE A 187 14.35 -29.63 5.13
C ILE A 187 13.46 -30.52 4.25
N TYR A 188 12.33 -30.00 3.76
CA TYR A 188 11.43 -30.74 2.88
C TYR A 188 12.10 -31.18 1.57
N ASN A 189 12.84 -30.27 0.91
CA ASN A 189 13.61 -30.60 -0.29
C ASN A 189 14.69 -31.66 0.00
N TYR A 190 15.36 -31.58 1.16
CA TYR A 190 16.34 -32.60 1.56
C TYR A 190 15.69 -33.98 1.75
N TYR A 191 14.52 -34.07 2.39
CA TYR A 191 13.80 -35.32 2.55
C TYR A 191 13.32 -35.91 1.21
N GLN A 192 12.85 -35.09 0.28
CA GLN A 192 12.42 -35.55 -1.05
C GLN A 192 13.61 -36.11 -1.85
N LEU A 193 14.76 -35.44 -1.84
CA LEU A 193 15.99 -35.93 -2.48
C LEU A 193 16.45 -37.29 -1.92
N HIS A 194 16.38 -37.49 -0.60
CA HIS A 194 16.78 -38.76 0.02
C HIS A 194 15.79 -39.91 -0.17
N LYS A 195 14.51 -39.61 -0.40
CA LYS A 195 13.49 -40.63 -0.68
C LYS A 195 13.64 -41.20 -2.10
N CYS A 196 14.00 -40.37 -3.07
CA CYS A 196 14.23 -40.81 -4.45
C CYS A 196 15.47 -41.72 -4.60
N THR A 197 16.51 -41.52 -3.77
CA THR A 197 17.76 -42.30 -3.85
C THR A 197 17.69 -43.68 -3.19
N ARG A 198 16.63 -44.02 -2.44
CA ARG A 198 16.44 -45.34 -1.82
C ARG A 198 15.64 -46.33 -2.66
N ASN A 199 15.01 -45.88 -3.75
CA ASN A 199 14.11 -46.70 -4.57
C ASN A 199 14.75 -47.14 -5.91
N THR A 200 16.06 -47.03 -6.05
CA THR A 200 16.87 -47.52 -7.17
C THR A 200 17.92 -48.48 -6.66
#